data_AF-A0A3D3M1Q3-F1
#
_entry.id   AF-A0A3D3M1Q3-F1
#
_cell.length_a   1.000
_cell.length_b   1.000
_cell.length_c   1.000
_cell.angle_alpha   90.00
_cell.angle_beta   90.00
_cell.angle_gamma   90.00
#
_symmetry.space_group_name_H-M   'P 1'
#
loop_
_entity.id
_entity.type
_entity.pdbx_description
1 polymer ?
#
loop_
_entity_poly.entity_id
_entity_poly.type
_entity_poly.pdbx_seq_one_letter_code
_entity_poly.pdbx_strand_id
1 'polypeptide(L)'
;MTSATPSTSLRLFSAGTIALAVLTVLLLPLGWGTKLFLLTVGVFCAVFIAVDAGGRGKIFAALITGALALYLALTVQRGLIFMEHAGTVGLVLGLALIVLPILGVWSIVREITFGARTQKLGEELARAGELPEDHLPRSASGRIDRAAADEQFTQYAGAVENDGSSWKNWFKLSLAYDASGDRKRARKSMRTAIDLYRGKTPQNLTV
;
A
#
# COMPACT_ATOMS: atom_id res chain seq x y z
N MET A 1 -0.03 12.26 35.95
CA MET A 1 0.87 11.62 34.97
C MET A 1 1.56 10.45 35.66
N THR A 2 1.00 9.24 35.56
CA THR A 2 1.57 8.02 36.15
C THR A 2 1.95 7.09 35.01
N SER A 3 3.23 7.01 34.68
CA SER A 3 3.76 6.01 33.77
C SER A 3 3.74 4.66 34.48
N ALA A 4 2.73 3.83 34.21
CA ALA A 4 2.70 2.45 34.69
C ALA A 4 3.83 1.67 34.01
N THR A 5 4.90 1.38 34.73
CA THR A 5 5.95 0.45 34.30
C THR A 5 5.34 -0.95 34.20
N PRO A 6 5.44 -1.66 33.07
CA PRO A 6 4.91 -3.01 32.96
C PRO A 6 5.57 -3.92 34.00
N SER A 7 4.74 -4.62 34.79
CA SER A 7 5.20 -5.46 35.89
C SER A 7 6.09 -6.60 35.39
N THR A 8 7.18 -6.86 36.13
CA THR A 8 8.20 -7.88 35.84
C THR A 8 7.61 -9.27 35.59
N SER A 9 6.43 -9.57 36.17
CA SER A 9 5.71 -10.83 36.00
C SER A 9 5.26 -11.10 34.55
N LEU A 10 4.84 -10.07 33.80
CA LEU A 10 4.39 -10.24 32.42
C LEU A 10 5.57 -10.53 31.47
N ARG A 11 6.74 -9.97 31.76
CA ARG A 11 7.99 -10.22 31.02
C ARG A 11 8.53 -11.64 31.25
N LEU A 12 8.41 -12.14 32.48
CA LEU A 12 8.79 -13.51 32.83
C LEU A 12 7.86 -14.55 32.17
N PHE A 13 6.54 -14.28 32.13
CA PHE A 13 5.58 -15.15 31.47
C PHE A 13 5.83 -15.25 29.96
N SER A 14 5.99 -14.10 29.28
CA SER A 14 6.28 -14.05 27.84
C SER A 14 7.60 -14.73 27.47
N ALA A 15 8.66 -14.54 28.26
CA ALA A 15 9.94 -15.24 28.07
C ALA A 15 9.78 -16.77 28.23
N GLY A 16 8.99 -17.22 29.21
CA GLY A 16 8.66 -18.63 29.41
C GLY A 16 7.91 -19.24 28.24
N THR A 17 6.92 -18.53 27.69
CA THR A 17 6.16 -19.00 26.51
C THR A 17 7.06 -19.14 25.27
N ILE A 18 7.97 -18.19 25.03
CA ILE A 18 8.90 -18.25 23.90
C ILE A 18 9.87 -19.43 24.04
N ALA A 19 10.44 -19.63 25.24
CA ALA A 19 11.33 -20.76 25.50
C ALA A 19 10.63 -22.12 25.31
N LEU A 20 9.38 -22.24 25.76
CA LEU A 20 8.59 -23.44 25.58
C LEU A 20 8.24 -23.69 24.11
N ALA A 21 7.90 -22.65 23.35
CA ALA A 21 7.65 -22.76 21.91
C ALA A 21 8.90 -23.20 21.14
N VAL A 22 10.07 -22.63 21.45
CA VAL A 22 11.37 -23.02 20.88
C VAL A 22 11.69 -24.49 21.21
N LEU A 23 11.53 -24.88 22.47
CA LEU A 23 11.75 -26.26 22.91
C LEU A 23 10.82 -27.24 22.19
N THR A 24 9.56 -26.87 22.00
CA THR A 24 8.56 -27.68 21.27
C THR A 24 8.97 -27.89 19.82
N VAL A 25 9.45 -26.84 19.15
CA VAL A 25 9.97 -26.92 17.76
C VAL A 25 11.19 -27.84 17.68
N LEU A 26 12.07 -27.82 18.68
CA LEU A 26 13.28 -28.65 18.72
C LEU A 26 12.96 -30.14 18.97
N LEU A 27 11.95 -30.43 19.80
CA LEU A 27 11.53 -31.79 20.15
C LEU A 27 10.75 -32.50 19.03
N LEU A 28 10.06 -31.75 18.17
CA LEU A 28 9.32 -32.32 17.04
C LEU A 28 10.27 -33.07 16.07
N PRO A 29 9.89 -34.27 15.55
CA PRO A 29 10.67 -35.04 14.60
C PRO A 29 10.56 -34.47 13.18
N LEU A 30 10.77 -33.16 13.05
CA LEU A 30 10.72 -32.42 11.79
C LEU A 30 12.10 -32.35 11.15
N GLY A 31 12.15 -32.30 9.82
CA GLY A 31 13.37 -32.04 9.09
C GLY A 31 14.01 -30.70 9.48
N TRP A 32 15.34 -30.61 9.39
CA TRP A 32 16.12 -29.45 9.82
C TRP A 32 15.67 -28.14 9.16
N GLY A 33 15.24 -28.18 7.88
CA GLY A 33 14.68 -27.02 7.19
C GLY A 33 13.41 -26.48 7.85
N THR A 34 12.52 -27.36 8.28
CA THR A 34 11.26 -26.96 8.96
C THR A 34 11.53 -26.44 10.37
N LYS A 35 12.54 -26.98 11.08
CA LYS A 35 12.94 -26.46 12.39
C LYS A 35 13.51 -25.04 12.28
N LEU A 36 14.43 -24.81 11.34
CA LEU A 36 14.99 -23.46 11.10
C LEU A 36 13.91 -22.45 10.75
N PHE A 37 12.93 -22.87 9.93
CA PHE A 37 11.78 -22.07 9.55
C PHE A 37 10.96 -21.64 10.78
N LEU A 38 10.55 -22.59 11.61
CA LEU A 38 9.72 -22.33 12.79
C LEU A 38 10.46 -21.46 13.82
N LEU A 39 11.77 -21.66 13.99
CA LEU A 39 12.58 -20.83 14.87
C LEU A 39 12.71 -19.39 14.34
N THR A 40 12.88 -19.21 13.04
CA THR A 40 12.94 -17.87 12.43
C THR A 40 11.62 -17.12 12.62
N VAL A 41 10.48 -17.78 12.39
CA VAL A 41 9.15 -17.20 12.63
C VAL A 41 8.95 -16.91 14.13
N GLY A 42 9.37 -17.82 15.01
CA GLY A 42 9.25 -17.66 16.46
C GLY A 42 10.06 -16.47 16.99
N VAL A 43 11.31 -16.31 16.55
CA VAL A 43 12.15 -15.15 16.89
C VAL A 43 11.51 -13.86 16.37
N PHE A 44 10.98 -13.88 15.14
CA PHE A 44 10.32 -12.72 14.57
C PHE A 44 9.05 -12.32 15.37
N CYS A 45 8.21 -13.29 15.73
CA CYS A 45 7.04 -13.08 16.59
C CYS A 45 7.40 -12.55 17.99
N ALA A 46 8.47 -13.06 18.60
CA ALA A 46 8.95 -12.59 19.90
C ALA A 46 9.37 -11.12 19.84
N VAL A 47 10.13 -10.73 18.81
CA VAL A 47 10.51 -9.33 18.56
C VAL A 47 9.29 -8.46 18.30
N PHE A 48 8.30 -8.98 17.57
CA PHE A 48 7.05 -8.29 17.28
C PHE A 48 6.30 -7.87 18.55
N ILE A 49 6.04 -8.84 19.44
CA ILE A 49 5.33 -8.64 20.71
C ILE A 49 6.08 -7.64 21.61
N ALA A 50 7.41 -7.74 21.66
CA ALA A 50 8.24 -6.88 22.51
C ALA A 50 8.19 -5.39 22.13
N VAL A 51 7.99 -5.08 20.85
CA VAL A 51 7.93 -3.70 20.36
C VAL A 51 6.53 -3.12 20.41
N ASP A 52 5.50 -3.92 20.12
CA ASP A 52 4.10 -3.50 20.18
C ASP A 52 3.74 -2.96 21.57
N ALA A 53 4.25 -3.62 22.61
CA ALA A 53 4.14 -3.18 24.01
C ALA A 53 4.77 -1.80 24.32
N GLY A 54 5.58 -1.24 23.41
CA GLY A 54 6.30 0.03 23.59
C GLY A 54 5.65 1.28 22.99
N GLY A 55 4.49 1.17 22.32
CA GLY A 55 3.72 2.33 21.82
C GLY A 55 4.38 3.15 20.70
N ARG A 56 5.40 2.62 20.01
CA ARG A 56 6.15 3.32 18.96
C ARG A 56 5.58 2.97 17.58
N GLY A 57 4.60 3.73 17.09
CA GLY A 57 3.87 3.44 15.84
C GLY A 57 4.76 3.22 14.60
N LYS A 58 5.88 3.95 14.48
CA LYS A 58 6.87 3.72 13.39
C LYS A 58 7.54 2.35 13.47
N ILE A 59 7.80 1.86 14.68
CA ILE A 59 8.45 0.56 14.88
C ILE A 59 7.43 -0.57 14.71
N PHE A 60 6.19 -0.37 15.17
CA PHE A 60 5.09 -1.28 14.86
C PHE A 60 4.91 -1.44 13.34
N ALA A 61 4.87 -0.33 12.59
CA ALA A 61 4.79 -0.36 11.14
C ALA A 61 5.99 -1.08 10.51
N ALA A 62 7.22 -0.80 10.97
CA ALA A 62 8.42 -1.48 10.49
C ALA A 62 8.37 -2.99 10.76
N LEU A 63 7.84 -3.40 11.90
CA LEU A 63 7.71 -4.81 12.26
C LEU A 63 6.62 -5.54 11.48
N ILE A 64 5.42 -4.97 11.35
CA ILE A 64 4.37 -5.55 10.51
C ILE A 64 4.91 -5.71 9.08
N THR A 65 5.61 -4.70 8.58
CA THR A 65 6.26 -4.75 7.26
C THR A 65 7.29 -5.87 7.19
N GLY A 66 8.13 -6.03 8.22
CA GLY A 66 9.08 -7.15 8.31
C GLY A 66 8.39 -8.50 8.40
N ALA A 67 7.28 -8.61 9.13
CA ALA A 67 6.51 -9.84 9.31
C ALA A 67 5.92 -10.28 7.97
N LEU A 68 5.35 -9.32 7.25
CA LEU A 68 4.82 -9.51 5.91
C LEU A 68 5.94 -9.91 4.95
N ALA A 69 7.08 -9.22 4.97
CA ALA A 69 8.23 -9.57 4.11
C ALA A 69 8.73 -11.00 4.39
N LEU A 70 8.85 -11.38 5.66
CA LEU A 70 9.20 -12.75 6.06
C LEU A 70 8.15 -13.74 5.54
N TYR A 71 6.86 -13.49 5.77
CA TYR A 71 5.78 -14.34 5.28
C TYR A 71 5.83 -14.52 3.75
N LEU A 72 6.05 -13.45 2.99
CA LEU A 72 6.18 -13.51 1.53
C LEU A 72 7.42 -14.31 1.10
N ALA A 73 8.56 -14.13 1.77
CA ALA A 73 9.78 -14.92 1.50
C ALA A 73 9.56 -16.42 1.77
N LEU A 74 8.89 -16.74 2.88
CA LEU A 74 8.52 -18.11 3.25
C LEU A 74 7.53 -18.72 2.25
N THR A 75 6.61 -17.92 1.72
CA THR A 75 5.66 -18.33 0.70
C THR A 75 6.36 -18.66 -0.61
N VAL A 76 7.32 -17.84 -1.04
CA VAL A 76 8.16 -18.10 -2.21
C VAL A 76 8.97 -19.38 -2.03
N GLN A 77 9.63 -19.53 -0.88
CA GLN A 77 10.36 -20.76 -0.55
C GLN A 77 9.46 -22.00 -0.66
N ARG A 78 8.22 -21.93 -0.13
CA ARG A 78 7.26 -23.02 -0.22
C ARG A 78 6.84 -23.31 -1.67
N GLY A 79 6.66 -22.27 -2.46
CA GLY A 79 6.37 -22.38 -3.90
C GLY A 79 7.46 -23.15 -4.64
N LEU A 80 8.73 -22.83 -4.37
CA LEU A 80 9.88 -23.53 -4.98
C LEU A 80 9.89 -25.02 -4.62
N ILE A 81 9.66 -25.36 -3.34
CA ILE A 81 9.59 -26.77 -2.88
C ILE A 81 8.45 -27.53 -3.59
N PHE A 82 7.29 -26.88 -3.79
CA PHE A 82 6.19 -27.48 -4.55
C PHE A 82 6.56 -27.77 -6.01
N MET A 83 7.32 -26.86 -6.64
CA MET A 83 7.78 -27.04 -8.01
C MET A 83 8.76 -28.22 -8.15
N GLU A 84 9.60 -28.46 -7.14
CA GLU A 84 10.61 -29.52 -7.16
C GLU A 84 10.03 -30.92 -6.93
N HIS A 85 9.00 -31.06 -6.08
CA HIS A 85 8.59 -32.38 -5.57
C HIS A 85 7.16 -32.84 -5.90
N ALA A 86 6.29 -31.97 -6.42
CA ALA A 86 4.85 -32.30 -6.54
C ALA A 86 4.34 -32.46 -7.99
N GLY A 87 5.23 -32.74 -8.95
CA GLY A 87 4.88 -33.00 -10.35
C GLY A 87 4.17 -31.82 -11.01
N THR A 88 3.34 -32.07 -12.03
CA THR A 88 2.66 -31.01 -12.80
C THR A 88 1.73 -30.15 -11.93
N VAL A 89 0.99 -30.75 -11.00
CA VAL A 89 0.11 -30.02 -10.08
C VAL A 89 0.93 -29.14 -9.12
N GLY A 90 2.02 -29.69 -8.60
CA GLY A 90 2.99 -28.95 -7.78
C GLY A 90 3.59 -27.74 -8.48
N LEU A 91 3.96 -27.90 -9.74
CA LEU A 91 4.48 -26.82 -10.57
C LEU A 91 3.47 -25.66 -10.67
N VAL A 92 2.21 -25.97 -10.99
CA VAL A 92 1.15 -24.94 -11.14
C VAL A 92 0.90 -24.22 -9.81
N LEU A 93 0.77 -24.96 -8.71
CA LEU A 93 0.54 -24.38 -7.39
C LEU A 93 1.74 -23.56 -6.89
N GLY A 94 2.96 -24.05 -7.10
CA GLY A 94 4.18 -23.34 -6.74
C GLY A 94 4.34 -22.03 -7.52
N LEU A 95 4.01 -22.06 -8.82
CA LEU A 95 4.05 -20.87 -9.66
C LEU A 95 2.99 -19.84 -9.23
N ALA A 96 1.78 -20.29 -8.89
CA ALA A 96 0.75 -19.40 -8.33
C ALA A 96 1.20 -18.76 -7.00
N LEU A 97 1.84 -19.53 -6.11
CA LEU A 97 2.38 -19.04 -4.83
C LEU A 97 3.47 -18.00 -5.00
N ILE A 98 4.21 -18.01 -6.11
CA ILE A 98 5.26 -17.01 -6.41
C ILE A 98 4.66 -15.79 -7.11
N VAL A 99 3.81 -16.00 -8.12
CA VAL A 99 3.24 -14.93 -8.94
C VAL A 99 2.33 -14.01 -8.12
N LEU A 100 1.49 -14.56 -7.23
CA LEU A 100 0.55 -13.75 -6.44
C LEU A 100 1.25 -12.69 -5.55
N PRO A 101 2.28 -13.04 -4.74
CA PRO A 101 3.11 -12.07 -4.03
C PRO A 101 3.73 -10.99 -4.92
N ILE A 102 4.29 -11.40 -6.07
CA ILE A 102 4.94 -10.47 -7.00
C ILE A 102 3.92 -9.44 -7.50
N LEU A 103 2.72 -9.89 -7.89
CA LEU A 103 1.63 -9.00 -8.29
C LEU A 103 1.20 -8.08 -7.15
N GLY A 104 1.13 -8.60 -5.92
CA GLY A 104 0.84 -7.81 -4.72
C GLY A 104 1.85 -6.69 -4.52
N VAL A 105 3.13 -7.00 -4.48
CA VAL A 105 4.22 -6.00 -4.34
C VAL A 105 4.18 -4.99 -5.50
N TRP A 106 4.04 -5.47 -6.74
CA TRP A 106 3.95 -4.61 -7.92
C TRP A 106 2.75 -3.64 -7.82
N SER A 107 1.59 -4.11 -7.38
CA SER A 107 0.39 -3.28 -7.23
C SER A 107 0.57 -2.16 -6.21
N ILE A 108 1.19 -2.47 -5.06
CA ILE A 108 1.49 -1.51 -4.00
C ILE A 108 2.48 -0.47 -4.49
N VAL A 109 3.59 -0.90 -5.12
CA VAL A 109 4.58 0.02 -5.69
C VAL A 109 3.93 0.94 -6.73
N ARG A 110 3.04 0.42 -7.57
CA ARG A 110 2.28 1.24 -8.54
C ARG A 110 1.36 2.26 -7.87
N GLU A 111 0.65 1.89 -6.81
CA GLU A 111 -0.25 2.81 -6.11
C GLU A 111 0.54 3.90 -5.36
N ILE A 112 1.61 3.53 -4.66
CA ILE A 112 2.49 4.49 -3.94
C ILE A 112 3.14 5.46 -4.92
N THR A 113 3.69 4.95 -6.03
CA THR A 113 4.33 5.82 -7.03
C THR A 113 3.32 6.71 -7.74
N PHE A 114 2.07 6.28 -7.93
CA PHE A 114 0.99 7.14 -8.42
C PHE A 114 0.66 8.24 -7.40
N GLY A 115 0.45 7.90 -6.12
CA GLY A 115 0.18 8.86 -5.06
C GLY A 115 1.28 9.91 -4.90
N ALA A 116 2.55 9.49 -4.87
CA ALA A 116 3.69 10.39 -4.76
C ALA A 116 3.79 11.37 -5.94
N ARG A 117 3.46 10.92 -7.16
CA ARG A 117 3.44 11.79 -8.35
C ARG A 117 2.29 12.79 -8.29
N THR A 118 1.10 12.33 -7.91
CA THR A 118 -0.06 13.21 -7.70
C THR A 118 0.24 14.29 -6.67
N GLN A 119 0.85 13.92 -5.54
CA GLN A 119 1.26 14.88 -4.51
C GLN A 119 2.27 15.88 -5.07
N LYS A 120 3.30 15.44 -5.79
CA LYS A 120 4.29 16.32 -6.41
C LYS A 120 3.65 17.35 -7.36
N LEU A 121 2.72 16.92 -8.22
CA LEU A 121 1.99 17.82 -9.13
C LEU A 121 1.14 18.82 -8.34
N GLY A 122 0.45 18.36 -7.29
CA GLY A 122 -0.34 19.23 -6.41
C GLY A 122 0.51 20.28 -5.70
N GLU A 123 1.68 19.90 -5.18
CA GLU A 123 2.64 20.83 -4.55
C GLU A 123 3.20 21.86 -5.53
N GLU A 124 3.42 21.48 -6.78
CA GLU A 124 3.87 22.41 -7.83
C GLU A 124 2.77 23.41 -8.21
N LEU A 125 1.53 22.93 -8.34
CA LEU A 125 0.38 23.78 -8.62
C LEU A 125 0.05 24.71 -7.44
N ALA A 126 0.22 24.23 -6.21
CA ALA A 126 0.09 25.03 -4.98
C ALA A 126 1.15 26.12 -4.90
N ARG A 127 2.41 25.80 -5.23
CA ARG A 127 3.51 26.78 -5.29
C ARG A 127 3.26 27.87 -6.35
N ALA A 128 2.57 27.54 -7.43
CA ALA A 128 2.16 28.51 -8.44
C ALA A 128 0.93 29.34 -8.05
N GLY A 129 0.26 29.02 -6.92
CA GLY A 129 -1.01 29.66 -6.55
C GLY A 129 -2.17 29.30 -7.47
N GLU A 130 -2.04 28.22 -8.25
CA GLU A 130 -3.01 27.80 -9.26
C GLU A 130 -3.85 26.60 -8.81
N LEU A 131 -3.64 26.12 -7.58
CA LEU A 131 -4.40 25.03 -7.01
C LEU A 131 -5.85 25.50 -6.78
N PRO A 132 -6.86 24.75 -7.26
CA PRO A 132 -8.25 25.10 -7.02
C PRO A 132 -8.55 25.20 -5.51
N GLU A 133 -9.18 26.29 -5.10
CA GLU A 133 -9.65 26.45 -3.73
C GLU A 133 -10.86 25.52 -3.49
N ASP A 134 -10.85 24.80 -2.36
CA ASP A 134 -11.91 23.86 -1.98
C ASP A 134 -13.10 24.59 -1.34
N HIS A 135 -13.86 25.33 -2.16
CA HIS A 135 -15.06 26.06 -1.74
C HIS A 135 -16.35 25.27 -1.95
N LEU A 136 -16.26 23.98 -2.25
CA LEU A 136 -17.44 23.19 -2.56
C LEU A 136 -18.33 23.05 -1.32
N PRO A 137 -19.62 23.42 -1.39
CA PRO A 137 -20.54 23.24 -0.28
C PRO A 137 -20.66 21.76 0.05
N ARG A 138 -20.64 21.45 1.35
CA ARG A 138 -20.72 20.09 1.87
C ARG A 138 -21.99 19.92 2.68
N SER A 139 -22.62 18.75 2.56
CA SER A 139 -23.72 18.35 3.45
C SER A 139 -23.22 18.26 4.89
N ALA A 140 -24.15 18.21 5.86
CA ALA A 140 -23.82 17.97 7.26
C ALA A 140 -23.04 16.65 7.50
N SER A 141 -23.16 15.68 6.57
CA SER A 141 -22.38 14.44 6.55
C SER A 141 -21.00 14.56 5.89
N GLY A 142 -20.61 15.74 5.43
CA GLY A 142 -19.33 16.01 4.74
C GLY A 142 -19.30 15.66 3.26
N ARG A 143 -20.44 15.24 2.67
CA ARG A 143 -20.54 14.91 1.24
C ARG A 143 -20.62 16.19 0.42
N ILE A 144 -19.77 16.31 -0.59
CA ILE A 144 -19.79 17.42 -1.54
C ILE A 144 -21.16 17.48 -2.23
N ASP A 145 -21.71 18.68 -2.36
CA ASP A 145 -22.89 18.93 -3.18
C ASP A 145 -22.56 18.62 -4.65
N ARG A 146 -23.31 17.68 -5.21
CA ARG A 146 -23.09 17.20 -6.58
C ARG A 146 -23.38 18.29 -7.61
N ALA A 147 -24.34 19.17 -7.36
CA ALA A 147 -24.67 20.26 -8.29
C ALA A 147 -23.51 21.25 -8.40
N ALA A 148 -22.88 21.60 -7.27
CA ALA A 148 -21.69 22.45 -7.25
C ALA A 148 -20.47 21.77 -7.88
N ALA A 149 -20.33 20.45 -7.70
CA ALA A 149 -19.27 19.68 -8.36
C ALA A 149 -19.44 19.61 -9.89
N ASP A 150 -20.69 19.53 -10.38
CA ASP A 150 -21.00 19.49 -11.82
C ASP A 150 -20.72 20.83 -12.53
N GLU A 151 -20.88 21.96 -11.82
CA GLU A 151 -20.51 23.29 -12.34
C GLU A 151 -18.99 23.42 -12.55
N GLN A 152 -18.20 23.06 -11.54
CA GLN A 152 -16.73 23.02 -11.65
C GLN A 152 -16.26 22.04 -12.74
N PHE A 153 -16.96 20.90 -12.87
CA PHE A 153 -16.67 19.94 -13.93
C PHE A 153 -16.76 20.58 -15.32
N THR A 154 -17.83 21.31 -15.60
CA THR A 154 -18.05 21.93 -16.92
C THR A 154 -16.93 22.93 -17.25
N GLN A 155 -16.50 23.72 -16.27
CA GLN A 155 -15.39 24.66 -16.43
C GLN A 155 -14.07 23.95 -16.77
N TYR A 156 -13.69 22.92 -16.01
CA TYR A 156 -12.42 22.22 -16.23
C TYR A 156 -12.43 21.30 -17.45
N ALA A 157 -13.59 20.75 -17.82
CA ALA A 157 -13.76 20.02 -19.07
C ALA A 157 -13.49 20.95 -20.26
N GLY A 158 -14.11 22.13 -20.29
CA GLY A 158 -13.84 23.14 -21.31
C GLY A 158 -12.38 23.60 -21.36
N ALA A 159 -11.72 23.72 -20.20
CA ALA A 159 -10.28 24.05 -20.17
C ALA A 159 -9.40 22.97 -20.81
N VAL A 160 -9.73 21.69 -20.60
CA VAL A 160 -9.03 20.56 -21.25
C VAL A 160 -9.35 20.48 -22.74
N GLU A 161 -10.57 20.81 -23.16
CA GLU A 161 -10.95 20.88 -24.57
C GLU A 161 -10.20 21.99 -25.32
N ASN A 162 -10.01 23.14 -24.66
CA ASN A 162 -9.27 24.27 -25.22
C ASN A 162 -7.75 24.03 -25.27
N ASP A 163 -7.19 23.45 -24.23
CA ASP A 163 -5.76 23.08 -24.17
C ASP A 163 -5.59 21.70 -23.53
N GLY A 164 -5.65 20.68 -24.38
CA GLY A 164 -5.45 19.28 -24.01
C GLY A 164 -4.00 18.92 -23.71
N SER A 165 -3.03 19.79 -23.99
CA SER A 165 -1.60 19.56 -23.73
C SER A 165 -1.16 20.00 -22.33
N SER A 166 -1.97 20.82 -21.66
CA SER A 166 -1.69 21.30 -20.31
C SER A 166 -1.97 20.24 -19.25
N TRP A 167 -0.92 19.74 -18.61
CA TRP A 167 -1.03 18.82 -17.47
C TRP A 167 -1.84 19.42 -16.31
N LYS A 168 -1.83 20.75 -16.16
CA LYS A 168 -2.56 21.47 -15.11
C LYS A 168 -4.07 21.37 -15.31
N ASN A 169 -4.54 21.50 -16.56
CA ASN A 169 -5.96 21.37 -16.89
C ASN A 169 -6.46 19.95 -16.59
N TRP A 170 -5.68 18.93 -16.97
CA TRP A 170 -5.98 17.54 -16.64
C TRP A 170 -5.98 17.26 -15.14
N PHE A 171 -5.10 17.89 -14.38
CA PHE A 171 -5.08 17.79 -12.92
C PHE A 171 -6.37 18.37 -12.31
N LYS A 172 -6.77 19.58 -12.69
CA LYS A 172 -8.01 20.22 -12.20
C LYS A 172 -9.26 19.42 -12.57
N LEU A 173 -9.32 18.91 -13.81
CA LEU A 173 -10.39 18.02 -14.26
C LEU A 173 -10.47 16.74 -13.42
N SER A 174 -9.33 16.17 -13.03
CA SER A 174 -9.32 14.99 -12.17
C SER A 174 -9.91 15.25 -10.78
N LEU A 175 -9.69 16.44 -10.21
CA LEU A 175 -10.28 16.86 -8.94
C LEU A 175 -11.80 17.01 -9.05
N ALA A 176 -12.30 17.56 -10.15
CA ALA A 176 -13.75 17.66 -10.37
C ALA A 176 -14.42 16.29 -10.54
N TYR A 177 -13.78 15.34 -11.23
CA TYR A 177 -14.26 13.96 -11.26
C TYR A 177 -14.24 13.30 -9.88
N ASP A 178 -13.24 13.62 -9.06
CA ASP A 178 -13.14 13.08 -7.71
C ASP A 178 -14.24 13.64 -6.78
N ALA A 179 -14.52 14.95 -6.91
CA ALA A 179 -15.57 15.67 -6.18
C ALA A 179 -16.98 15.20 -6.54
N SER A 180 -17.23 14.88 -7.82
CA SER A 180 -18.50 14.30 -8.29
C SER A 180 -18.66 12.81 -7.97
N GLY A 181 -17.60 12.15 -7.47
CA GLY A 181 -17.59 10.74 -7.09
C GLY A 181 -17.21 9.77 -8.21
N ASP A 182 -16.87 10.24 -9.42
CA ASP A 182 -16.37 9.39 -10.51
C ASP A 182 -14.86 9.10 -10.35
N ARG A 183 -14.55 8.18 -9.43
CA ARG A 183 -13.18 7.78 -9.10
C ARG A 183 -12.43 7.18 -10.30
N LYS A 184 -13.14 6.53 -11.23
CA LYS A 184 -12.53 5.88 -12.40
C LYS A 184 -12.04 6.94 -13.39
N ARG A 185 -12.87 7.94 -13.70
CA ARG A 185 -12.48 9.06 -14.58
C ARG A 185 -11.46 9.97 -13.91
N ALA A 186 -11.59 10.24 -12.60
CA ALA A 186 -10.60 11.00 -11.83
C ALA A 186 -9.19 10.39 -11.97
N ARG A 187 -9.06 9.09 -11.69
CA ARG A 187 -7.78 8.37 -11.84
C ARG A 187 -7.26 8.38 -13.28
N LYS A 188 -8.14 8.34 -14.29
CA LYS A 188 -7.75 8.40 -15.71
C LYS A 188 -7.18 9.78 -16.06
N SER A 189 -7.88 10.87 -15.72
CA SER A 189 -7.43 12.24 -15.97
C SER A 189 -6.13 12.56 -15.22
N MET A 190 -6.00 12.10 -13.98
CA MET A 190 -4.75 12.27 -13.21
C MET A 190 -3.56 11.55 -13.85
N ARG A 191 -3.76 10.36 -14.43
CA ARG A 191 -2.69 9.68 -15.19
C ARG A 191 -2.27 10.48 -16.41
N THR A 192 -3.23 11.03 -17.16
CA THR A 192 -2.95 11.91 -18.30
C THR A 192 -2.13 13.14 -17.87
N ALA A 193 -2.50 13.78 -16.75
CA ALA A 193 -1.71 14.88 -16.18
C ALA A 193 -0.27 14.45 -15.85
N ILE A 194 -0.09 13.30 -15.20
CA ILE A 194 1.23 12.76 -14.86
C ILE A 194 2.06 12.44 -16.13
N ASP A 195 1.43 11.91 -17.17
CA ASP A 195 2.12 11.58 -18.42
C ASP A 195 2.57 12.84 -19.17
N LEU A 196 1.70 13.86 -19.29
CA LEU A 196 2.04 15.18 -19.85
C LEU A 196 3.18 15.86 -19.09
N TYR A 197 3.11 15.86 -17.76
CA TYR A 197 4.16 16.43 -16.91
C TYR A 197 5.52 15.73 -17.12
N ARG A 198 5.52 14.45 -17.49
CA ARG A 198 6.74 13.69 -17.81
C ARG A 198 7.19 13.82 -19.27
N GLY A 199 6.54 14.68 -20.05
CA GLY A 199 6.83 14.85 -21.48
C GLY A 199 6.40 13.67 -22.34
N LYS A 200 5.46 12.83 -21.86
CA LYS A 200 4.88 11.75 -22.66
C LYS A 200 3.63 12.25 -23.37
N THR A 201 3.50 11.93 -24.66
CA THR A 201 2.25 12.14 -25.39
C THR A 201 1.16 11.24 -24.80
N PRO A 202 0.04 11.79 -24.33
CA PRO A 202 -1.05 11.00 -23.77
C PRO A 202 -1.68 10.08 -24.80
N GLN A 203 -2.01 8.87 -24.39
CA GLN A 203 -2.68 7.87 -25.22
C GLN A 203 -4.09 8.30 -25.68
N ASN A 204 -4.68 9.31 -25.03
CA ASN A 204 -5.96 9.91 -25.43
C ASN A 204 -5.82 11.06 -26.43
N LEU A 205 -4.60 11.44 -26.81
CA LEU A 205 -4.31 12.45 -27.84
C LEU A 205 -3.66 11.83 -29.09
N THR A 206 -3.35 10.54 -29.06
CA THR A 206 -2.94 9.77 -30.24
C THR A 206 -4.19 9.35 -31.00
N VAL A 207 -4.63 10.20 -31.93
CA VAL A 207 -5.57 9.86 -33.01
C VAL A 207 -4.76 9.56 -34.26
#